data_AF-A0A376B1E1-F1
#
_entry.id   AF-A0A376B1E1-F1
#
_cell.length_a   1.000
_cell.length_b   1.000
_cell.length_c   1.000
_cell.angle_alpha   90.00
_cell.angle_beta   90.00
_cell.angle_gamma   90.00
#
_symmetry.space_group_name_H-M   'P 1'
#
loop_
_entity.id
_entity.type
_entity.pdbx_description
1 polymer ?
#
loop_
_entity_poly.entity_id
_entity_poly.type
_entity_poly.pdbx_seq_one_letter_code
_entity_poly.pdbx_strand_id
1 'polypeptide(L)'
;MIFISLFFDGLTNATQDTMIKKNKQITGSHLMVISNGCIFFWNLTYLLLFDKTQLEKSLQVLNQDSPDILKLLLIYSICGALGQVFIFYSLQSFGSIILIMVTVTRKMISMILSIVVYEHKLNGPQIAGIGIVFCGISYEAIMKHKKGSRGINKSSLREKKQE
;
A
#
# COMPACT_ATOMS: atom_id res chain seq x y z
N MET A 1 -4.58 12.86 -13.75
CA MET A 1 -3.54 12.51 -12.76
C MET A 1 -3.73 11.13 -12.13
N ILE A 2 -4.93 10.78 -11.62
CA ILE A 2 -5.16 9.51 -10.89
C ILE A 2 -4.78 8.26 -11.70
N PHE A 3 -5.08 8.22 -13.00
CA PHE A 3 -4.74 7.09 -13.87
C PHE A 3 -3.23 6.87 -14.00
N ILE A 4 -2.46 7.95 -14.16
CA ILE A 4 -1.00 7.91 -14.21
C ILE A 4 -0.45 7.37 -12.89
N SER A 5 -0.95 7.86 -11.75
CA SER A 5 -0.46 7.44 -10.43
C SER A 5 -0.75 5.95 -10.17
N LEU A 6 -1.96 5.46 -10.50
CA LEU A 6 -2.30 4.05 -10.35
C LEU A 6 -1.48 3.15 -11.28
N PHE A 7 -1.18 3.62 -12.49
CA PHE A 7 -0.34 2.89 -13.43
C PHE A 7 1.10 2.74 -12.90
N PHE A 8 1.70 3.84 -12.42
CA PHE A 8 3.05 3.80 -11.84
C PHE A 8 3.10 3.03 -10.51
N ASP A 9 2.05 3.10 -9.68
CA ASP A 9 1.94 2.27 -8.47
C ASP A 9 1.92 0.78 -8.84
N GLY A 10 1.15 0.41 -9.87
CA GLY A 10 1.13 -0.98 -10.37
C GLY A 10 2.47 -1.43 -10.94
N LEU A 11 3.12 -0.58 -11.73
CA LEU A 11 4.40 -0.88 -12.38
C LEU A 11 5.54 -0.98 -11.37
N THR A 12 5.55 -0.12 -10.35
CA THR A 12 6.55 -0.16 -9.27
C THR A 12 6.38 -1.43 -8.45
N ASN A 13 5.15 -1.78 -8.05
CA ASN A 13 4.86 -3.01 -7.32
C ASN A 13 5.27 -4.27 -8.10
N ALA A 14 5.08 -4.29 -9.43
CA ALA A 14 5.50 -5.42 -10.28
C ALA A 14 7.04 -5.49 -10.45
N THR A 15 7.69 -4.34 -10.57
CA THR A 15 9.15 -4.24 -10.67
C THR A 15 9.82 -4.70 -9.37
N GLN A 16 9.27 -4.29 -8.21
CA GLN A 16 9.75 -4.72 -6.89
C GLN A 16 9.64 -6.25 -6.71
N ASP A 17 8.51 -6.84 -7.09
CA ASP A 17 8.31 -8.30 -7.04
C ASP A 17 9.30 -9.06 -7.93
N THR A 18 9.61 -8.52 -9.11
CA THR A 18 10.58 -9.12 -10.05
C THR A 18 12.01 -9.03 -9.52
N MET A 19 12.40 -7.90 -8.92
CA MET A 19 13.74 -7.73 -8.35
C MET A 19 13.99 -8.68 -7.18
N ILE A 20 13.01 -8.86 -6.29
CA ILE A 20 13.10 -9.78 -5.15
C ILE A 20 13.15 -11.24 -5.62
N LYS A 21 12.38 -11.61 -6.66
CA LYS A 21 12.37 -12.97 -7.22
C LYS A 21 13.63 -13.31 -8.04
N LYS A 22 14.15 -12.37 -8.82
CA LYS A 22 15.29 -12.58 -9.72
C LYS A 22 16.62 -12.56 -8.97
N ASN A 23 16.70 -11.85 -7.84
CA ASN A 23 17.94 -11.70 -7.08
C ASN A 23 17.72 -12.07 -5.61
N LYS A 24 18.08 -13.31 -5.21
CA LYS A 24 17.97 -13.79 -3.81
C LYS A 24 18.75 -12.93 -2.79
N GLN A 25 19.70 -12.12 -3.25
CA GLN A 25 20.46 -11.19 -2.40
C GLN A 25 19.74 -9.86 -2.12
N ILE A 26 18.70 -9.50 -2.90
CA ILE A 26 17.94 -8.26 -2.67
C ILE A 26 16.73 -8.59 -1.80
N THR A 27 16.93 -8.42 -0.50
CA THR A 27 15.88 -8.51 0.53
C THR A 27 14.96 -7.29 0.48
N GLY A 28 13.71 -7.43 0.91
CA GLY A 28 12.74 -6.33 0.99
C GLY A 28 13.25 -5.13 1.82
N SER A 29 14.09 -5.38 2.83
CA SER A 29 14.74 -4.35 3.64
C SER A 29 15.67 -3.43 2.84
N HIS A 30 16.44 -3.95 1.89
CA HIS A 30 17.30 -3.12 1.03
C HIS A 30 16.46 -2.23 0.11
N LEU A 31 15.37 -2.78 -0.40
CA LEU A 31 14.45 -2.06 -1.28
C LEU A 31 13.71 -0.94 -0.55
N MET A 32 13.39 -1.14 0.73
CA MET A 32 12.82 -0.13 1.62
C MET A 32 13.79 1.04 1.84
N VAL A 33 15.06 0.75 2.16
CA VAL A 33 16.07 1.80 2.39
C VAL A 33 16.33 2.62 1.12
N ILE A 34 16.47 1.95 -0.02
CA ILE A 34 16.70 2.62 -1.31
C ILE A 34 15.48 3.49 -1.67
N SER A 35 14.27 2.97 -1.58
CA SER A 35 13.06 3.72 -1.93
C SER A 35 12.85 4.93 -1.02
N ASN A 36 13.00 4.75 0.30
CA ASN A 36 12.88 5.85 1.27
C ASN A 36 13.99 6.89 1.07
N GLY A 37 15.21 6.46 0.74
CA GLY A 37 16.33 7.34 0.42
C GLY A 37 16.05 8.20 -0.82
N CYS A 38 15.59 7.59 -1.92
CA CYS A 38 15.20 8.32 -3.13
C CYS A 38 14.08 9.34 -2.85
N ILE A 39 13.06 8.96 -2.06
CA ILE A 39 11.98 9.87 -1.68
C ILE A 39 12.51 11.03 -0.82
N PHE A 40 13.42 10.76 0.11
CA PHE A 40 14.04 11.79 0.93
C PHE A 40 14.83 12.80 0.07
N PHE A 41 15.68 12.31 -0.84
CA PHE A 41 16.43 13.17 -1.76
C PHE A 41 15.49 13.99 -2.65
N TRP A 42 14.45 13.37 -3.21
CA TRP A 42 13.47 14.06 -4.04
C TRP A 42 12.77 15.19 -3.27
N ASN A 43 12.30 14.91 -2.04
CA ASN A 43 11.64 15.91 -1.20
C ASN A 43 12.61 17.02 -0.77
N LEU A 44 13.86 16.67 -0.44
CA LEU A 44 14.88 17.64 -0.05
C LEU A 44 15.22 18.59 -1.21
N THR A 45 15.41 18.05 -2.42
CA THR A 45 15.65 18.86 -3.62
C THR A 45 14.47 19.77 -3.92
N TYR A 46 13.23 19.27 -3.82
CA TYR A 46 12.02 20.06 -4.01
C TYR A 46 11.94 21.22 -3.01
N LEU A 47 12.13 20.94 -1.72
CA LEU A 47 12.09 21.93 -0.64
C LEU A 47 13.16 23.03 -0.82
N LEU A 48 14.39 22.64 -1.19
CA LEU A 48 15.50 23.59 -1.35
C LEU A 48 15.38 24.49 -2.58
N LEU A 49 14.79 23.99 -3.68
CA LEU A 49 14.71 24.71 -4.94
C LEU A 49 13.43 25.54 -5.11
N PHE A 50 12.29 25.08 -4.60
CA PHE A 50 10.99 25.70 -4.89
C PHE A 50 10.30 26.34 -3.69
N ASP A 51 10.50 25.86 -2.46
CA ASP A 51 9.60 26.15 -1.33
C ASP A 51 10.35 26.54 -0.03
N LYS A 52 11.38 27.39 -0.14
CA LYS A 52 12.17 27.86 1.03
C LYS A 52 11.31 28.51 2.11
N THR A 53 10.22 29.18 1.74
CA THR A 53 9.29 29.85 2.66
C THR A 53 8.48 28.85 3.51
N GLN A 54 8.27 27.62 3.04
CA GLN A 54 7.58 26.59 3.83
C GLN A 54 8.47 26.05 4.96
N LEU A 55 9.78 25.97 4.74
CA LEU A 55 10.73 25.54 5.76
C LEU A 55 10.73 26.48 6.97
N GLU A 56 10.73 27.79 6.73
CA GLU A 56 10.71 28.80 7.80
C GLU A 56 9.43 28.74 8.63
N LYS A 57 8.27 28.60 7.97
CA LYS A 57 6.97 28.46 8.65
C LYS A 57 6.90 27.18 9.49
N SER A 58 7.46 26.08 8.98
CA SER A 58 7.48 24.80 9.69
C SER A 58 8.34 24.88 10.96
N LEU A 59 9.46 25.59 10.92
CA LEU A 59 10.34 25.82 12.08
C LEU A 59 9.70 26.74 13.12
N GLN A 60 8.94 27.75 12.69
CA GLN A 60 8.22 28.65 13.58
C GLN A 60 7.14 27.90 14.38
N VAL A 61 6.32 27.07 13.73
CA VAL A 61 5.30 26.26 14.39
C VAL A 61 5.91 25.28 15.39
N LEU A 62 7.04 24.66 15.04
CA LEU A 62 7.72 23.71 15.93
C LEU A 62 8.32 24.38 17.19
N ASN A 63 8.72 25.64 17.08
CA ASN A 63 9.25 26.42 18.21
C ASN A 63 8.15 27.02 19.11
N GLN A 64 6.93 27.14 18.62
CA GLN A 64 5.85 27.87 19.30
C GLN A 64 4.84 26.96 20.01
N ASP A 65 4.54 25.78 19.47
CA ASP A 65 3.54 24.82 19.99
C ASP A 65 4.20 23.52 20.53
N SER A 66 5.40 23.65 21.09
CA SER A 66 6.47 22.65 21.04
C SER A 66 6.22 21.24 21.60
N PRO A 67 5.48 20.99 22.70
CA PRO A 67 5.42 19.63 23.27
C PRO A 67 4.35 18.72 22.65
N ASP A 68 3.17 19.23 22.29
CA ASP A 68 2.05 18.37 21.87
C ASP A 68 2.11 18.02 20.39
N ILE A 69 2.51 18.97 19.53
CA ILE A 69 2.70 18.71 18.10
C ILE A 69 3.87 17.74 17.89
N LEU A 70 4.97 17.89 18.65
CA LEU A 70 6.12 17.00 18.56
C LEU A 70 5.75 15.56 18.95
N LYS A 71 4.95 15.37 20.00
CA LYS A 71 4.45 14.04 20.39
C LYS A 71 3.59 13.42 19.29
N LEU A 72 2.67 14.19 18.69
CA LEU A 72 1.82 13.71 17.60
C LEU A 72 2.66 13.33 16.36
N LEU A 73 3.65 14.14 16.00
CA LEU A 73 4.58 13.86 14.91
C LEU A 73 5.42 12.61 15.18
N LEU A 74 5.89 12.41 16.41
CA LEU A 74 6.63 11.21 16.80
C LEU A 74 5.74 9.96 16.71
N ILE A 75 4.52 10.01 17.26
CA ILE A 75 3.57 8.89 17.17
C ILE A 75 3.26 8.56 15.70
N TYR A 76 3.04 9.59 14.88
CA TYR A 76 2.76 9.44 13.45
C TYR A 76 3.95 8.84 12.71
N SER A 77 5.17 9.30 13.00
CA SER A 77 6.41 8.80 12.39
C SER A 77 6.67 7.33 12.76
N ILE A 78 6.52 6.97 14.04
CA ILE A 78 6.69 5.58 14.51
C ILE A 78 5.65 4.67 13.87
N CYS A 79 4.37 5.08 13.86
CA CYS A 79 3.30 4.35 13.20
C CYS A 79 3.56 4.19 11.69
N GLY A 80 4.01 5.25 11.03
CA GLY A 80 4.39 5.24 9.62
C GLY A 80 5.55 4.29 9.33
N ALA A 81 6.61 4.33 10.16
CA ALA A 81 7.77 3.44 10.02
C ALA A 81 7.38 1.97 10.18
N LEU A 82 6.59 1.64 11.21
CA LEU A 82 6.06 0.28 11.41
C LEU A 82 5.19 -0.17 10.23
N GLY A 83 4.32 0.71 9.73
CA GLY A 83 3.50 0.43 8.55
C GLY A 83 4.33 0.16 7.29
N GLN A 84 5.39 0.93 7.07
CA GLN A 84 6.30 0.72 5.94
C GLN A 84 7.03 -0.62 6.04
N VAL A 85 7.57 -0.97 7.21
CA VAL A 85 8.19 -2.29 7.43
C VAL A 85 7.19 -3.41 7.16
N PHE A 86 5.95 -3.29 7.63
CA PHE A 86 4.90 -4.28 7.40
C PHE A 86 4.57 -4.43 5.90
N ILE A 87 4.51 -3.33 5.15
CA ILE A 87 4.26 -3.35 3.70
C ILE A 87 5.38 -4.08 2.96
N PHE A 88 6.64 -3.75 3.22
CA PHE A 88 7.78 -4.40 2.57
C PHE A 88 7.93 -5.87 2.99
N TYR A 89 7.65 -6.19 4.25
CA TYR A 89 7.64 -7.58 4.74
C TYR A 89 6.55 -8.40 4.07
N SER A 90 5.35 -7.84 3.94
CA SER A 90 4.22 -8.48 3.25
C SER A 90 4.53 -8.68 1.76
N LEU A 91 5.14 -7.68 1.11
CA LEU A 91 5.58 -7.75 -0.27
C LEU A 91 6.58 -8.89 -0.49
N GLN A 92 7.58 -9.02 0.39
CA GLN A 92 8.59 -10.07 0.29
C GLN A 92 8.00 -11.48 0.51
N SER A 93 7.05 -11.62 1.45
CA SER A 93 6.49 -12.92 1.83
C SER A 93 5.38 -13.41 0.89
N PHE A 94 4.53 -12.49 0.41
CA PHE A 94 3.30 -12.81 -0.32
C PHE A 94 3.28 -12.28 -1.76
N GLY A 95 4.28 -11.48 -2.15
CA GLY A 95 4.31 -10.79 -3.43
C GLY A 95 3.36 -9.60 -3.49
N SER A 96 3.47 -8.80 -4.55
CA SER A 96 2.73 -7.52 -4.63
C SER A 96 1.22 -7.70 -4.83
N ILE A 97 0.77 -8.84 -5.35
CA ILE A 97 -0.64 -9.08 -5.65
C ILE A 97 -1.52 -9.20 -4.41
N ILE A 98 -0.96 -9.70 -3.30
CA ILE A 98 -1.66 -9.79 -2.01
C ILE A 98 -1.64 -8.43 -1.32
N LEU A 99 -0.52 -7.69 -1.41
CA LEU A 99 -0.40 -6.33 -0.89
C LEU A 99 -1.44 -5.37 -1.52
N ILE A 100 -1.62 -5.44 -2.84
CA ILE A 100 -2.61 -4.65 -3.57
C ILE A 100 -4.02 -5.01 -3.09
N MET A 101 -4.33 -6.29 -2.95
CA MET A 101 -5.63 -6.75 -2.44
C MET A 101 -5.91 -6.20 -1.04
N VAL A 102 -4.97 -6.32 -0.11
CA VAL A 102 -5.10 -5.80 1.27
C VAL A 102 -5.35 -4.29 1.26
N THR A 103 -4.60 -3.56 0.43
CA THR A 103 -4.73 -2.10 0.33
C THR A 103 -6.08 -1.68 -0.24
N VAL A 104 -6.57 -2.37 -1.28
CA VAL A 104 -7.88 -2.11 -1.87
C VAL A 104 -8.98 -2.42 -0.87
N THR A 105 -8.95 -3.57 -0.20
CA THR A 105 -9.92 -3.93 0.83
C THR A 105 -9.95 -2.88 1.94
N ARG A 106 -8.79 -2.43 2.44
CA ARG A 106 -8.72 -1.36 3.44
C ARG A 106 -9.32 -0.05 2.92
N LYS A 107 -8.96 0.39 1.71
CA LYS A 107 -9.52 1.61 1.09
C LYS A 107 -11.03 1.52 0.94
N MET A 108 -11.55 0.35 0.58
CA MET A 108 -12.99 0.10 0.44
C MET A 108 -13.73 0.14 1.77
N ILE A 109 -13.17 -0.49 2.82
CA ILE A 109 -13.74 -0.44 4.16
C ILE A 109 -13.79 1.00 4.67
N SER A 110 -12.70 1.76 4.52
CA SER A 110 -12.67 3.18 4.92
C SER A 110 -13.67 4.02 4.11
N MET A 111 -13.85 3.74 2.82
CA MET A 111 -14.84 4.40 1.98
C MET A 111 -16.27 4.12 2.48
N ILE A 112 -16.61 2.85 2.74
CA ILE A 112 -17.94 2.46 3.23
C ILE A 112 -18.19 3.06 4.62
N LEU A 113 -17.21 3.00 5.52
CA LEU A 113 -17.31 3.59 6.85
C LEU A 113 -17.54 5.10 6.77
N SER A 114 -16.86 5.79 5.87
CA SER A 114 -17.07 7.23 5.61
C SER A 114 -18.51 7.53 5.19
N ILE A 115 -19.09 6.73 4.29
CA ILE A 115 -20.49 6.91 3.84
C ILE A 115 -21.48 6.73 5.00
N VAL A 116 -21.26 5.72 5.85
CA VAL A 116 -22.12 5.44 7.01
C VAL A 116 -22.00 6.53 8.08
N VAL A 117 -20.78 6.98 8.37
CA VAL A 117 -20.52 7.97 9.44
C VAL A 117 -20.92 9.39 9.03
N TYR A 118 -20.70 9.79 7.78
CA TYR A 118 -20.98 11.15 7.31
C TYR A 118 -22.35 11.29 6.60
N GLU A 119 -23.21 10.29 6.71
CA GLU A 119 -24.57 10.22 6.11
C GLU A 119 -24.63 10.80 4.68
N HIS A 120 -23.66 10.44 3.85
CA HIS A 120 -23.58 10.99 2.49
C HIS A 120 -24.77 10.52 1.67
N LYS A 121 -25.56 11.45 1.13
CA LYS A 121 -26.64 11.16 0.20
C LYS A 121 -26.05 10.71 -1.14
N LEU A 122 -25.86 9.41 -1.27
CA LEU A 122 -25.37 8.80 -2.50
C LEU A 122 -26.42 8.86 -3.59
N ASN A 123 -26.01 9.28 -4.78
CA ASN A 123 -26.87 9.28 -5.95
C ASN A 123 -27.08 7.84 -6.46
N GLY A 124 -28.23 7.52 -7.08
CA GLY A 124 -28.56 6.18 -7.58
C GLY A 124 -27.43 5.45 -8.34
N PRO A 125 -26.75 6.08 -9.32
CA PRO A 125 -25.63 5.45 -10.02
C PRO A 125 -24.38 5.20 -9.15
N GLN A 126 -24.18 5.93 -8.05
CA GLN A 126 -23.04 5.71 -7.14
C GLN A 126 -23.23 4.43 -6.32
N ILE A 127 -24.45 4.16 -5.87
CA ILE A 127 -24.81 2.92 -5.16
C ILE A 127 -24.62 1.71 -6.10
N ALA A 128 -25.07 1.84 -7.35
CA ALA A 128 -24.83 0.81 -8.37
C ALA A 128 -23.33 0.57 -8.63
N GLY A 129 -22.53 1.64 -8.73
CA GLY A 129 -21.08 1.55 -8.89
C GLY A 129 -20.38 0.84 -7.73
N ILE A 130 -20.77 1.14 -6.49
CA ILE A 130 -20.24 0.45 -5.29
C ILE A 130 -20.57 -1.05 -5.34
N GLY A 131 -21.80 -1.41 -5.71
CA GLY A 131 -22.22 -2.81 -5.86
C GLY A 131 -21.37 -3.58 -6.88
N ILE A 132 -21.12 -3.00 -8.06
CA ILE A 132 -20.31 -3.62 -9.12
C ILE A 132 -18.87 -3.86 -8.65
N VAL A 133 -18.25 -2.87 -8.00
CA VAL A 133 -16.87 -2.98 -7.49
C VAL A 133 -16.78 -4.05 -6.41
N PHE A 134 -17.74 -4.09 -5.48
CA PHE A 134 -17.76 -5.09 -4.40
C PHE A 134 -17.95 -6.50 -4.94
N CYS A 135 -18.83 -6.69 -5.92
CA CYS A 135 -19.01 -7.97 -6.62
C CYS A 135 -17.73 -8.41 -7.35
N GLY A 136 -17.06 -7.50 -8.06
CA GLY A 136 -15.81 -7.81 -8.78
C GLY A 136 -14.69 -8.27 -7.85
N ILE A 137 -14.46 -7.54 -6.75
CA ILE A 137 -13.42 -7.87 -5.76
C ILE A 137 -13.75 -9.19 -5.04
N SER A 138 -15.00 -9.36 -4.61
CA SER A 138 -15.45 -10.59 -3.94
C SER A 138 -15.31 -11.80 -4.84
N TYR A 139 -15.65 -11.66 -6.12
CA TYR A 139 -15.48 -12.72 -7.12
C TYR A 139 -14.00 -13.08 -7.32
N GLU A 140 -13.11 -12.09 -7.44
CA GLU A 140 -11.67 -12.32 -7.58
C GLU A 140 -11.07 -13.02 -6.34
N ALA A 141 -11.46 -12.59 -5.15
CA ALA A 141 -11.01 -13.19 -3.89
C ALA A 141 -11.42 -14.68 -3.79
N ILE A 142 -12.68 -15.00 -4.11
CA ILE A 142 -13.18 -16.39 -4.11
C ILE A 142 -12.46 -17.23 -5.17
N MET A 143 -12.23 -16.68 -6.37
CA MET A 143 -11.51 -17.40 -7.43
C MET A 143 -10.05 -17.69 -7.07
N LYS A 144 -9.35 -16.75 -6.43
CA LYS A 144 -7.98 -16.97 -5.95
C LYS A 144 -7.91 -18.06 -4.88
N HIS A 145 -8.85 -18.06 -3.93
CA HIS A 145 -8.94 -19.12 -2.93
C HIS A 145 -9.17 -20.50 -3.59
N LYS A 146 -10.05 -20.57 -4.60
CA LYS A 146 -10.33 -21.79 -5.35
C LYS A 146 -9.13 -22.28 -6.20
N LYS A 147 -8.32 -21.37 -6.74
CA LYS A 147 -7.06 -21.72 -7.45
C LYS A 147 -5.97 -22.22 -6.50
N GLY A 148 -5.82 -21.62 -5.32
CA GLY A 148 -4.90 -22.10 -4.27
C GLY A 148 -5.25 -23.51 -3.80
N SER A 149 -6.54 -23.77 -3.54
CA SER A 149 -7.03 -25.10 -3.15
C SER A 149 -6.87 -26.16 -4.26
N ARG A 150 -7.06 -25.79 -5.53
CA ARG A 150 -6.82 -26.70 -6.68
C ARG A 150 -5.34 -27.00 -6.94
N GLY A 151 -4.44 -26.07 -6.63
CA GLY A 151 -2.99 -26.27 -6.73
C GLY A 151 -2.49 -27.33 -5.75
N ILE A 152 -2.93 -27.25 -4.49
CA ILE A 152 -2.60 -28.20 -3.41
C ILE A 152 -3.16 -29.60 -3.70
N ASN A 153 -4.37 -29.67 -4.26
CA ASN A 153 -4.97 -30.96 -4.62
C ASN A 153 -4.23 -31.63 -5.80
N LYS A 154 -3.72 -30.86 -6.77
CA LYS A 154 -2.94 -31.41 -7.90
C LYS A 154 -1.54 -31.87 -7.53
N SER A 155 -0.87 -31.26 -6.55
CA SER A 155 0.45 -31.71 -6.08
C SER A 155 0.35 -33.00 -5.27
N SER A 156 -0.61 -33.09 -4.36
CA SER A 156 -0.89 -34.31 -3.57
C SER A 156 -1.37 -35.51 -4.42
N LEU A 157 -2.07 -35.25 -5.54
CA LEU A 157 -2.43 -36.27 -6.53
C LEU A 157 -1.25 -36.74 -7.41
N ARG A 158 -0.18 -35.95 -7.54
CA ARG A 158 1.04 -36.36 -8.26
C ARG A 158 1.98 -37.17 -7.39
N GLU A 159 2.10 -36.85 -6.10
CA GLU A 159 2.87 -37.63 -5.13
C GLU A 159 2.29 -39.03 -4.95
N LYS A 160 0.96 -39.16 -4.84
CA LYS A 160 0.28 -40.48 -4.78
C LYS A 160 0.34 -41.34 -6.05
N LYS A 161 0.83 -40.79 -7.17
CA LYS A 161 0.99 -41.54 -8.44
C LYS A 161 2.42 -42.04 -8.66
N GLN A 162 3.34 -41.63 -7.79
CA GLN A 162 4.75 -42.04 -7.83
C GLN A 162 5.09 -43.08 -6.76
N GLU A 163 4.17 -43.37 -5.84
CA GLU A 163 4.13 -44.58 -5.01
C GLU A 163 3.32 -45.69 -5.69
#